data_AF-A0A3M1EE96-F1
#
_entry.id   AF-A0A3M1EE96-F1
#
_cell.length_a   1.000
_cell.length_b   1.000
_cell.length_c   1.000
_cell.angle_alpha   90.00
_cell.angle_beta   90.00
_cell.angle_gamma   90.00
#
_symmetry.space_group_name_H-M   'P 1'
#
loop_
_entity.id
_entity.type
_entity.pdbx_description
1 polymer ?
#
loop_
_entity_poly.entity_id
_entity_poly.type
_entity_poly.pdbx_seq_one_letter_code
_entity_poly.pdbx_strand_id
1 'polypeptide(L)'
;MAGFTNPAIYIFDLELAERGVLQVRYPLPYSDLTSPPEEERKRILASGRPLEFSHTLEDQIGGQLEAGFLITGFYEDTYEKGTDLISEYMPTFIATRAIKPPALWQ
;
A
#
# COMPACT_ATOMS: atom_id res chain seq x y z
N MET A 1 -0.63 -16.83 -2.59
CA MET A 1 -1.42 -15.62 -2.29
C MET A 1 -0.43 -14.48 -2.05
N ALA A 2 -0.78 -13.26 -2.41
CA ALA A 2 0.00 -12.06 -2.09
C ALA A 2 -0.89 -11.13 -1.26
N GLY A 3 -0.33 -10.53 -0.21
CA GLY A 3 -0.99 -9.52 0.62
C GLY A 3 -0.16 -8.26 0.63
N PHE A 4 -0.81 -7.11 0.58
CA PHE A 4 -0.17 -5.81 0.56
C PHE A 4 -1.12 -4.74 1.10
N THR A 5 -0.55 -3.67 1.64
CA THR A 5 -1.31 -2.48 2.02
C THR A 5 -1.94 -1.85 0.78
N ASN A 6 -3.18 -1.37 0.89
CA ASN A 6 -3.82 -0.61 -0.17
C ASN A 6 -2.98 0.66 -0.42
N PRO A 7 -2.40 0.85 -1.61
CA PRO A 7 -1.46 1.94 -1.83
C PRO A 7 -2.10 3.32 -1.63
N ALA A 8 -3.42 3.44 -1.74
CA ALA A 8 -4.13 4.69 -1.53
C ALA A 8 -3.99 5.24 -0.09
N ILE A 9 -3.62 4.42 0.91
CA ILE A 9 -3.38 4.96 2.26
C ILE A 9 -2.22 5.97 2.28
N TYR A 10 -1.25 5.80 1.38
CA TYR A 10 -0.03 6.61 1.36
C TYR A 10 -0.23 8.01 0.78
N ILE A 11 -1.43 8.32 0.27
CA ILE A 11 -1.75 9.71 -0.10
C ILE A 11 -1.95 10.58 1.14
N PHE A 12 -2.27 9.97 2.29
CA PHE A 12 -2.54 10.69 3.53
C PHE A 12 -1.26 10.96 4.31
N ASP A 13 -1.27 12.05 5.06
CA ASP A 13 -0.31 12.27 6.14
C ASP A 13 -0.63 11.33 7.30
N LEU A 14 0.15 10.24 7.43
CA LEU A 14 -0.09 9.20 8.43
C LEU A 14 0.11 9.69 9.87
N GLU A 15 1.03 10.64 10.11
CA GLU A 15 1.23 11.23 11.44
C GLU A 15 0.03 12.09 11.87
N LEU A 16 -0.62 12.78 10.91
CA LEU A 16 -1.86 13.50 11.17
C LEU A 16 -3.05 12.54 11.32
N ALA A 17 -3.09 11.45 10.57
CA ALA A 17 -4.14 10.43 10.67
C ALA A 17 -4.18 9.80 12.07
N GLU A 18 -3.01 9.47 12.66
CA GLU A 18 -2.88 9.00 14.05
C GLU A 18 -3.46 9.99 15.08
N ARG A 19 -3.53 11.28 14.72
CA ARG A 19 -4.06 12.37 15.57
C ARG A 19 -5.52 12.71 15.26
N GLY A 20 -6.21 11.93 14.44
CA GLY A 20 -7.61 12.16 14.11
C GLY A 20 -7.85 13.03 12.87
N VAL A 21 -6.81 13.36 12.08
CA VAL A 21 -6.91 14.29 10.94
C VAL A 21 -6.52 13.60 9.63
N LEU A 22 -7.49 13.37 8.75
CA LEU A 22 -7.23 12.89 7.38
C LEU A 22 -6.87 14.06 6.47
N GLN A 23 -5.61 14.15 6.07
CA GLN A 23 -5.11 15.16 5.15
C GLN A 23 -4.36 14.51 3.99
N VAL A 24 -4.77 14.80 2.76
CA VAL A 24 -4.03 14.38 1.55
C VAL A 24 -2.74 15.21 1.46
N ARG A 25 -1.62 14.54 1.24
CA ARG A 25 -0.29 15.14 1.25
C ARG A 25 0.62 14.65 0.13
N TYR A 26 0.61 13.35 -0.20
CA TYR A 26 1.57 12.77 -1.13
C TYR A 26 0.89 12.16 -2.37
N PRO A 27 1.51 12.27 -3.57
CA PRO A 27 1.08 11.49 -4.72
C PRO A 27 1.59 10.03 -4.59
N LEU A 28 0.97 9.11 -5.34
CA LEU A 28 1.50 7.77 -5.53
C LEU A 28 2.44 7.73 -6.76
N PRO A 29 3.52 6.93 -6.74
CA PRO A 29 3.99 6.16 -5.59
C PRO A 29 4.70 7.05 -4.55
N TYR A 30 4.48 6.74 -3.27
CA TYR A 30 5.15 7.33 -2.12
C TYR A 30 6.45 6.58 -1.80
N SER A 31 7.45 7.30 -1.30
CA SER A 31 8.66 6.72 -0.73
C SER A 31 9.20 7.59 0.38
N ASP A 32 9.49 7.00 1.54
CA ASP A 32 10.19 7.69 2.64
C ASP A 32 11.52 8.33 2.23
N LEU A 33 12.14 7.84 1.16
CA LEU A 33 13.43 8.34 0.66
C LEU A 33 13.28 9.60 -0.22
N THR A 34 12.13 9.83 -0.84
CA THR A 34 12.01 10.88 -1.87
C THR A 34 10.79 11.76 -1.72
N SER A 35 9.69 11.29 -1.14
CA SER A 35 8.44 12.04 -1.02
C SER A 35 8.46 13.07 0.11
N PRO A 36 8.96 12.76 1.33
CA PRO A 36 9.03 13.75 2.40
C PRO A 36 10.09 14.84 2.13
N PRO A 37 9.89 16.06 2.64
CA PRO A 37 10.93 17.08 2.69
C PRO A 37 12.19 16.57 3.40
N GLU A 38 13.36 17.12 3.06
CA GLU A 38 14.66 16.63 3.55
C GLU A 38 14.73 16.49 5.08
N GLU A 39 14.23 17.46 5.83
CA GLU A 39 14.26 17.44 7.29
C GLU A 39 13.35 16.36 7.89
N GLU A 40 12.24 16.04 7.24
CA GLU A 40 11.35 14.95 7.65
C GLU A 40 11.96 13.59 7.30
N ARG A 41 12.52 13.46 6.09
CA ARG A 41 13.27 12.26 5.70
C ARG A 41 14.42 11.96 6.65
N LYS A 42 15.18 12.96 7.09
CA LYS A 42 16.23 12.79 8.11
C LYS A 42 15.66 12.23 9.42
N ARG A 43 14.50 12.72 9.87
CA ARG A 43 13.82 12.19 11.07
C ARG A 43 13.36 10.75 10.87
N ILE A 44 12.78 10.42 9.72
CA ILE A 44 12.35 9.05 9.38
C ILE A 44 13.56 8.11 9.42
N LEU A 45 14.65 8.45 8.72
CA LEU A 45 15.89 7.66 8.70
C LEU A 45 16.50 7.49 10.11
N ALA A 46 16.47 8.55 10.91
CA ALA A 46 16.99 8.52 12.29
C ALA A 46 16.09 7.74 13.27
N SER A 47 14.80 7.55 12.96
CA SER A 47 13.85 6.86 13.83
C SER A 47 14.14 5.37 13.99
N GLY A 48 14.90 4.78 13.07
CA GLY A 48 15.18 3.34 13.04
C GLY A 48 13.97 2.47 12.68
N ARG A 49 12.83 3.08 12.34
CA ARG A 49 11.66 2.35 11.81
C ARG A 49 11.94 1.83 10.41
N PRO A 50 11.27 0.73 10.00
CA PRO A 50 11.29 0.29 8.60
C PRO A 50 10.87 1.44 7.68
N LEU A 51 11.54 1.53 6.53
CA LEU A 51 11.15 2.49 5.50
C LEU A 51 9.95 1.96 4.73
N GLU A 52 9.02 2.85 4.47
CA GLU A 52 7.80 2.55 3.75
C GLU A 52 7.83 3.13 2.33
N PHE A 53 7.23 2.35 1.43
CA PHE A 53 7.12 2.64 0.01
C PHE A 53 5.74 2.19 -0.44
N SER A 54 5.07 3.04 -1.20
CA SER A 54 3.82 2.66 -1.86
C SER A 54 4.08 2.28 -3.32
N HIS A 55 3.03 1.75 -3.93
CA HIS A 55 3.00 1.37 -5.34
C HIS A 55 1.74 1.93 -5.99
N THR A 56 1.54 1.66 -7.27
CA THR A 56 0.19 1.71 -7.87
C THR A 56 -0.45 0.31 -7.83
N LEU A 57 -1.78 0.24 -7.96
CA LEU A 57 -2.45 -1.06 -8.15
C LEU A 57 -2.07 -1.70 -9.49
N GLU A 58 -1.65 -0.92 -10.49
CA GLU A 58 -1.10 -1.45 -11.74
C GLU A 58 0.21 -2.19 -11.48
N ASP A 59 1.13 -1.62 -10.69
CA ASP A 59 2.37 -2.32 -10.32
C ASP A 59 2.09 -3.61 -9.53
N GLN A 60 1.15 -3.56 -8.58
CA GLN A 60 0.89 -4.69 -7.67
C GLN A 60 0.03 -5.79 -8.28
N ILE A 61 -1.09 -5.43 -8.91
CA ILE A 61 -2.04 -6.39 -9.50
C ILE A 61 -1.74 -6.58 -10.98
N GLY A 62 -1.50 -5.51 -11.72
CA GLY A 62 -1.09 -5.58 -13.13
C GLY A 62 0.22 -6.36 -13.29
N GLY A 63 1.21 -6.15 -12.41
CA GLY A 63 2.44 -6.94 -12.40
C GLY A 63 2.22 -8.44 -12.18
N GLN A 64 1.21 -8.84 -11.39
CA GLN A 64 0.83 -10.26 -11.27
C GLN A 64 0.26 -10.80 -12.59
N LEU A 65 -0.60 -10.02 -13.25
CA LEU A 65 -1.19 -10.38 -14.54
C LEU A 65 -0.11 -10.50 -15.63
N GLU A 66 0.81 -9.55 -15.70
CA GLU A 66 1.92 -9.54 -16.66
C GLU A 66 2.86 -10.74 -16.44
N ALA A 67 3.12 -11.12 -15.19
CA ALA A 67 3.88 -12.32 -14.85
C ALA A 67 3.17 -13.65 -15.23
N GLY A 68 1.98 -13.57 -15.82
CA GLY A 68 1.18 -14.68 -16.32
C GLY A 68 0.33 -15.35 -15.25
N PHE A 69 0.10 -14.71 -14.10
CA PHE A 69 -0.82 -15.23 -13.10
C PHE A 69 -2.26 -14.83 -13.45
N LEU A 70 -3.19 -15.75 -13.18
CA LEU A 70 -4.63 -15.47 -13.21
C LEU A 70 -5.09 -15.17 -11.78
N ILE A 71 -5.60 -13.96 -11.54
CA ILE A 71 -6.23 -13.62 -10.27
C ILE A 71 -7.57 -14.35 -10.18
N THR A 72 -7.71 -15.20 -9.17
CA THR A 72 -8.90 -16.03 -8.90
C THR A 72 -9.61 -15.64 -7.61
N GLY A 73 -9.10 -14.61 -6.93
CA GLY A 73 -9.69 -14.04 -5.73
C GLY A 73 -9.05 -12.70 -5.42
N PHE A 74 -9.87 -11.74 -5.03
CA PHE A 74 -9.49 -10.42 -4.56
C PHE A 74 -10.21 -10.19 -3.24
N TYR A 75 -9.46 -9.83 -2.21
CA TYR A 75 -9.95 -9.67 -0.85
C TYR A 75 -9.43 -8.36 -0.30
N GLU A 76 -10.22 -7.77 0.57
CA GLU A 76 -9.91 -6.51 1.23
C GLU A 76 -10.13 -6.69 2.73
N ASP A 77 -9.37 -5.94 3.51
CA ASP A 77 -9.50 -5.93 4.96
C ASP A 77 -9.17 -4.55 5.54
N THR A 78 -9.57 -4.35 6.79
CA THR A 78 -9.33 -3.14 7.57
C THR A 78 -8.64 -3.51 8.87
N TYR A 79 -8.10 -2.52 9.57
CA TYR A 79 -7.83 -2.71 10.99
C TYR A 79 -9.14 -2.89 11.78
N GLU A 80 -9.03 -3.31 13.03
CA GLU A 80 -10.15 -3.31 13.97
C GLU A 80 -10.73 -1.90 14.12
N LYS A 81 -12.05 -1.82 14.31
CA LYS A 81 -12.76 -0.56 14.42
C LYS A 81 -12.18 0.29 15.57
N GLY A 82 -11.85 1.55 15.26
CA GLY A 82 -11.27 2.51 16.19
C GLY A 82 -9.75 2.42 16.36
N THR A 83 -9.07 1.53 15.64
CA THR A 83 -7.60 1.41 15.71
C THR A 83 -6.88 2.29 14.68
N ASP A 84 -7.46 2.45 13.49
CA ASP A 84 -6.90 3.26 12.41
C ASP A 84 -8.01 4.11 11.80
N LEU A 85 -7.73 5.41 11.67
CA LEU A 85 -8.72 6.36 11.16
C LEU A 85 -9.05 6.11 9.69
N ILE A 86 -8.07 5.70 8.87
CA ILE A 86 -8.28 5.47 7.44
C ILE A 86 -9.21 4.26 7.23
N SER A 87 -9.04 3.21 8.03
CA SER A 87 -9.85 1.99 8.05
C SER A 87 -11.33 2.23 8.35
N GLU A 88 -11.70 3.37 8.95
CA GLU A 88 -13.12 3.76 9.12
C GLU A 88 -13.77 4.20 7.80
N TYR A 89 -12.98 4.50 6.76
CA TYR A 89 -13.48 5.03 5.48
C TYR A 89 -13.17 4.13 4.29
N MET A 90 -12.11 3.32 4.34
CA MET A 90 -11.72 2.44 3.24
C MET A 90 -10.89 1.24 3.71
N PRO A 91 -10.87 0.12 2.94
CA PRO A 91 -9.97 -0.98 3.20
C PRO A 91 -8.51 -0.57 3.08
N THR A 92 -7.73 -0.84 4.11
CA THR A 92 -6.30 -0.51 4.20
C THR A 92 -5.41 -1.66 3.77
N PHE A 93 -5.98 -2.86 3.60
CA PHE A 93 -5.26 -4.04 3.13
C PHE A 93 -5.97 -4.70 1.95
N ILE A 94 -5.15 -5.29 1.08
CA ILE A 94 -5.59 -6.07 -0.08
C ILE A 94 -4.86 -7.41 -0.04
N ALA A 95 -5.56 -8.48 -0.42
CA ALA A 95 -4.95 -9.76 -0.73
C ALA A 95 -5.46 -10.31 -2.06
N THR A 96 -4.54 -10.83 -2.87
CA THR A 96 -4.84 -11.54 -4.11
C THR A 96 -4.55 -13.03 -3.95
N ARG A 97 -5.49 -13.85 -4.44
CA ARG A 97 -5.25 -15.26 -4.71
C ARG A 97 -5.09 -15.44 -6.21
N ALA A 98 -3.98 -16.04 -6.61
CA ALA A 98 -3.68 -16.26 -8.02
C ALA A 98 -3.21 -17.68 -8.29
N ILE A 99 -3.46 -18.16 -9.50
CA ILE A 99 -2.91 -19.41 -10.03
C ILE A 99 -2.02 -19.07 -11.22
N LYS A 100 -0.92 -19.82 -11.39
CA LYS A 100 -0.16 -19.78 -12.64
C LYS A 100 -0.65 -20.92 -13.52
N PRO A 101 -1.34 -20.66 -14.64
CA PRO A 101 -1.73 -21.71 -15.55
C PRO A 101 -0.48 -22.42 -16.09
N PRO A 102 -0.57 -23.72 -16.42
CA PRO A 102 0.51 -24.41 -17.11
C PRO A 102 0.83 -23.67 -18.41
N ALA A 103 2.11 -23.58 -18.76
CA ALA A 103 2.52 -22.98 -20.02
C ALA A 103 1.84 -23.73 -21.17
N LEU A 104 1.02 -23.03 -21.95
CA LEU A 104 0.55 -23.53 -23.22
C LEU A 104 1.75 -23.44 -24.17
N TRP A 105 2.49 -24.53 -24.30
CA TRP A 105 3.47 -24.68 -25.36
C TRP A 105 2.71 -24.62 -26.70
N GLN A 106 2.84 -23.51 -27.42
CA GLN A 106 2.44 -23.35 -28.82
C GLN A 106 3.69 -23.32 -29.68
#